data_AF-A0A7R9JK27-F1
#
_entry.id   AF-A0A7R9JK27-F1
#
_cell.length_a   1.000
_cell.length_b   1.000
_cell.length_c   1.000
_cell.angle_alpha   90.00
_cell.angle_beta   90.00
_cell.angle_gamma   90.00
#
_symmetry.space_group_name_H-M   'P 1'
#
loop_
_entity.id
_entity.type
_entity.pdbx_description
1 polymer ?
#
loop_
_entity_poly.entity_id
_entity_poly.type
_entity_poly.pdbx_seq_one_letter_code
_entity_poly.pdbx_strand_id
1 'polypeptide(L)'
;FRLKQEGLWGDVDLINTSILEIYFPVDTLVIKRPIADEYGAGEPIGYQAIVLDPSPEFTAQLLALAVDHIDILLEDWYPTLGEIDPGLPQKVDHWDNQQSPDNYPGLAEALHQAEQDNQYVGGRVRKSQESCTSDGDSGVGPESTGS
;
A
#
# COMPACT_ATOMS: atom_id res chain seq x y z
N PHE A 1 -0.76 -31.73 2.20
CA PHE A 1 -1.67 -30.68 1.69
C PHE A 1 -1.34 -30.48 0.22
N ARG A 2 -2.32 -30.21 -0.64
CA ARG A 2 -2.07 -30.03 -2.09
C ARG A 2 -2.53 -28.66 -2.54
N LEU A 3 -1.68 -27.95 -3.26
CA LEU A 3 -1.96 -26.64 -3.85
C LEU A 3 -2.03 -26.76 -5.37
N LYS A 4 -2.91 -25.96 -5.97
CA LYS A 4 -3.08 -25.90 -7.43
C LYS A 4 -2.31 -24.70 -7.95
N GLN A 5 -1.21 -24.95 -8.66
CA GLN A 5 -0.37 -23.93 -9.28
C GLN A 5 -0.40 -24.12 -10.79
N GLU A 6 -0.69 -23.06 -11.55
CA GLU A 6 -0.78 -23.07 -13.03
C GLU A 6 -1.69 -24.19 -13.60
N GLY A 7 -2.68 -24.63 -12.82
CA GLY A 7 -3.59 -25.69 -13.24
C GLY A 7 -3.24 -27.10 -12.74
N LEU A 8 -2.05 -27.32 -12.17
CA LEU A 8 -1.57 -28.62 -11.69
C LEU A 8 -1.63 -28.71 -10.15
N TRP A 9 -2.06 -29.86 -9.63
CA TRP A 9 -2.10 -30.12 -8.18
C TRP A 9 -0.78 -30.73 -7.71
N GLY A 10 0.01 -29.99 -6.92
CA GLY A 10 1.25 -30.44 -6.31
C GLY A 10 1.11 -30.68 -4.80
N ASP A 11 1.95 -31.55 -4.24
CA ASP A 11 2.08 -31.70 -2.78
C ASP A 11 2.90 -30.54 -2.20
N VAL A 12 2.49 -30.04 -1.03
CA VAL A 12 3.19 -28.97 -0.30
C VAL A 12 3.88 -29.54 0.92
N ASP A 13 5.17 -29.25 1.05
CA ASP A 13 5.99 -29.62 2.19
C ASP A 13 5.71 -28.72 3.39
N LEU A 14 4.69 -29.10 4.16
CA LEU A 14 4.26 -28.37 5.36
C LEU A 14 5.31 -28.32 6.47
N ILE A 15 6.39 -29.10 6.38
CA ILE A 15 7.45 -29.08 7.41
C ILE A 15 8.34 -27.86 7.22
N ASN A 16 8.61 -27.49 5.97
CA ASN A 16 9.53 -26.40 5.62
C ASN A 16 8.82 -25.14 5.13
N THR A 17 7.48 -25.15 5.03
CA THR A 17 6.69 -23.99 4.58
C THR A 17 5.77 -23.49 5.67
N SER A 18 5.71 -22.17 5.83
CA SER A 18 4.61 -21.50 6.52
C SER A 18 3.63 -20.93 5.48
N ILE A 19 2.35 -20.86 5.85
CA ILE A 19 1.30 -20.26 5.01
C ILE A 19 0.79 -19.03 5.75
N LEU A 20 0.82 -17.88 5.07
CA LEU A 20 0.19 -16.65 5.53
C LEU A 20 -1.09 -16.41 4.74
N GLU A 21 -2.21 -16.24 5.44
CA GLU A 21 -3.49 -15.91 4.83
C GLU A 21 -3.81 -14.43 5.12
N ILE A 22 -4.15 -13.69 4.07
CA ILE A 22 -4.48 -12.25 4.15
C ILE A 22 -5.90 -12.07 3.61
N TYR A 23 -6.77 -11.51 4.45
CA TYR A 23 -8.16 -11.22 4.10
C TYR A 23 -8.30 -9.76 3.67
N PHE A 24 -8.82 -9.55 2.45
CA PHE A 24 -9.18 -8.23 1.96
C PHE A 24 -10.71 -8.04 2.01
N PRO A 25 -11.21 -6.89 2.50
CA PRO A 25 -12.63 -6.58 2.47
C PRO A 25 -13.04 -6.12 1.06
N VAL A 26 -13.21 -7.07 0.15
CA VAL A 26 -13.58 -6.87 -1.26
C VAL A 26 -15.09 -6.99 -1.42
N ASP A 27 -15.82 -6.26 -0.58
CA ASP A 27 -17.29 -6.27 -0.55
C ASP A 27 -17.86 -5.09 -1.33
N THR A 28 -18.96 -5.31 -2.05
CA THR A 28 -19.73 -4.24 -2.68
C THR A 28 -20.41 -3.39 -1.61
N LEU A 29 -20.18 -2.07 -1.65
CA LEU A 29 -20.79 -1.12 -0.73
C LEU A 29 -22.09 -0.56 -1.32
N VAL A 30 -23.16 -0.59 -0.53
CA VAL A 30 -24.46 -0.01 -0.90
C VAL A 30 -24.75 1.19 0.00
N ILE A 31 -24.73 2.38 -0.60
CA ILE A 31 -25.00 3.64 0.10
C ILE A 31 -26.43 4.07 -0.20
N LYS A 32 -27.24 4.23 0.84
CA LYS A 32 -28.60 4.80 0.74
C LYS A 32 -28.52 6.32 0.88
N ARG A 33 -28.67 7.04 -0.23
CA ARG A 33 -28.72 8.50 -0.26
C ARG A 33 -30.18 8.96 -0.17
N PRO A 34 -30.56 9.81 0.81
CA PRO A 34 -31.90 10.37 0.87
C PRO A 34 -32.15 11.32 -0.30
N ILE A 35 -33.35 11.28 -0.86
CA ILE A 35 -33.81 12.23 -1.88
C ILE A 35 -34.56 13.33 -1.13
N ALA A 36 -34.06 14.56 -1.23
CA ALA A 36 -34.71 15.74 -0.64
C ALA A 36 -35.86 16.21 -1.54
N ASP A 37 -36.97 16.62 -0.92
CA ASP A 37 -38.04 17.35 -1.59
C ASP A 37 -37.57 18.77 -1.96
N GLU A 38 -38.10 19.35 -3.04
CA GLU A 38 -37.73 20.69 -3.56
C GLU A 38 -37.89 21.81 -2.50
N TYR A 39 -38.67 21.55 -1.45
CA TYR A 39 -38.93 22.47 -0.34
C TYR A 39 -38.02 22.26 0.88
N GLY A 40 -37.11 21.27 0.87
CA GLY A 40 -35.99 21.14 1.81
C GLY A 40 -36.30 20.96 3.30
N ALA A 41 -37.58 20.86 3.70
CA ALA A 41 -38.01 20.95 5.09
C ALA A 41 -38.76 19.72 5.63
N GLY A 42 -38.82 18.61 4.88
CA GLY A 42 -39.60 17.42 5.22
C GLY A 42 -38.80 16.12 5.34
N GLU A 43 -39.48 15.05 5.74
CA GLU A 43 -38.98 13.67 5.68
C GLU A 43 -38.54 13.32 4.25
N PRO A 44 -37.49 12.50 4.07
CA PRO A 44 -37.03 12.10 2.74
C PRO A 44 -38.14 11.38 1.99
N ILE A 45 -38.47 11.87 0.79
CA ILE A 45 -39.49 11.28 -0.10
C ILE A 45 -39.10 9.89 -0.62
N GLY A 46 -37.82 9.52 -0.48
CA GLY A 46 -37.29 8.21 -0.79
C GLY A 46 -35.78 8.14 -0.61
N TYR A 47 -35.21 6.99 -0.95
CA TYR A 47 -33.77 6.77 -0.94
C TYR A 47 -33.30 6.27 -2.31
N GLN A 48 -32.23 6.86 -2.81
CA GLN A 48 -31.46 6.37 -3.94
C GLN A 48 -30.37 5.41 -3.42
N ALA A 49 -30.29 4.20 -3.97
CA ALA A 49 -29.19 3.28 -3.70
C ALA A 49 -28.03 3.57 -4.67
N ILE A 50 -26.83 3.76 -4.12
CA ILE A 50 -25.58 3.88 -4.87
C ILE A 50 -24.78 2.62 -4.56
N VAL A 51 -24.42 1.88 -5.60
CA VAL A 51 -23.64 0.65 -5.50
C VAL A 51 -22.21 0.97 -5.89
N LEU A 52 -21.26 0.64 -5.03
CA LEU A 52 -19.84 0.78 -5.28
C LEU A 52 -19.20 -0.60 -5.24
N ASP A 53 -18.72 -1.05 -6.39
CA ASP A 53 -17.99 -2.31 -6.47
C ASP A 53 -16.52 -2.08 -6.12
N PRO A 54 -15.89 -3.04 -5.42
CA PRO A 54 -14.48 -2.95 -5.10
C PRO A 54 -13.65 -2.99 -6.39
N SER A 55 -12.63 -2.14 -6.46
CA SER A 55 -11.71 -2.14 -7.59
C SER A 55 -10.67 -3.25 -7.43
N PRO A 56 -10.58 -4.21 -8.37
CA PRO A 56 -9.55 -5.24 -8.32
C PRO A 56 -8.14 -4.63 -8.48
N GLU A 57 -8.02 -3.51 -9.18
CA GLU A 57 -6.75 -2.80 -9.35
C GLU A 57 -6.23 -2.25 -8.02
N PHE A 58 -7.09 -1.54 -7.26
CA PHE A 58 -6.70 -1.02 -5.94
C PHE A 58 -6.46 -2.14 -4.93
N THR A 59 -7.19 -3.25 -5.04
CA THR A 59 -6.96 -4.44 -4.21
C THR A 59 -5.58 -5.05 -4.50
N ALA A 60 -5.20 -5.15 -5.77
CA ALA A 60 -3.88 -5.62 -6.18
C ALA A 60 -2.77 -4.66 -5.73
N GLN A 61 -2.98 -3.35 -5.81
CA GLN A 61 -2.03 -2.35 -5.30
C GLN A 61 -1.83 -2.48 -3.78
N LEU A 62 -2.93 -2.68 -3.03
CA LEU A 62 -2.85 -2.89 -1.58
C LEU A 62 -2.15 -4.20 -1.23
N LEU A 63 -2.40 -5.27 -2.00
CA LEU A 63 -1.69 -6.54 -1.86
C LEU A 63 -0.19 -6.37 -2.13
N ALA A 64 0.19 -5.67 -3.19
CA ALA A 64 1.59 -5.40 -3.51
C ALA A 64 2.28 -4.67 -2.34
N LEU A 65 1.65 -3.61 -1.82
CA LEU A 65 2.17 -2.87 -0.66
C LEU A 65 2.29 -3.76 0.60
N ALA A 66 1.29 -4.62 0.84
CA ALA A 66 1.33 -5.55 1.96
C ALA A 66 2.48 -6.55 1.84
N VAL A 67 2.74 -7.08 0.63
CA VAL A 67 3.85 -7.98 0.35
C VAL A 67 5.19 -7.28 0.55
N ASP A 68 5.37 -6.07 0.00
CA ASP A 68 6.60 -5.29 0.19
C ASP A 68 6.91 -5.08 1.68
N HIS A 69 5.88 -4.76 2.48
CA HIS A 69 6.04 -4.59 3.93
C HIS A 69 6.33 -5.91 4.66
N ILE A 70 5.78 -7.03 4.20
CA ILE A 70 6.11 -8.35 4.75
C ILE A 70 7.56 -8.68 4.47
N ASP A 71 8.05 -8.42 3.25
CA ASP A 71 9.44 -8.67 2.87
C ASP A 71 10.40 -7.87 3.74
N ILE A 72 10.14 -6.56 3.95
CA ILE A 72 10.92 -5.71 4.87
C ILE A 72 10.95 -6.30 6.29
N LEU A 73 9.79 -6.71 6.82
CA LEU A 73 9.72 -7.32 8.15
C LEU A 73 10.50 -8.63 8.23
N LEU A 74 10.48 -9.44 7.18
CA LEU A 74 11.24 -10.70 7.15
C LEU A 74 12.74 -10.45 7.05
N GLU A 75 13.18 -9.45 6.29
CA GLU A 75 14.58 -9.05 6.21
C GLU A 75 15.11 -8.54 7.56
N ASP A 76 14.32 -7.70 8.26
CA ASP A 76 14.71 -7.14 9.56
C ASP A 76 14.79 -8.21 10.66
N TRP A 77 13.89 -9.20 10.63
CA TRP A 77 13.79 -10.23 11.68
C TRP A 77 14.64 -11.47 11.38
N TYR A 78 14.93 -11.72 10.11
CA TYR A 78 15.75 -12.82 9.63
C TYR A 78 16.73 -12.31 8.55
N PRO A 79 17.80 -11.62 8.95
CA PRO A 79 18.75 -11.01 8.01
C PRO A 79 19.47 -12.02 7.10
N THR A 80 19.35 -13.32 7.37
CA THR A 80 19.89 -14.42 6.53
C THR A 80 18.88 -14.99 5.53
N LEU A 81 17.60 -14.57 5.55
CA LEU A 81 16.59 -15.00 4.56
C LEU A 81 16.69 -14.22 3.23
N GLY A 82 17.26 -13.02 3.24
CA GLY A 82 17.42 -12.18 2.03
C GLY A 82 18.64 -12.55 1.16
N GLU A 83 19.66 -13.19 1.73
CA GLU A 83 20.80 -13.72 1.00
C GLU A 83 20.61 -15.23 0.80
N ILE A 84 19.89 -15.62 -0.26
CA ILE A 84 20.17 -16.92 -0.88
C ILE A 84 21.58 -16.82 -1.47
N ASP A 85 22.60 -16.97 -0.63
CA ASP A 85 23.98 -17.07 -1.06
C ASP A 85 24.18 -18.50 -1.62
N PRO A 86 24.33 -18.69 -2.96
CA PRO A 86 24.44 -20.02 -3.54
C PRO A 86 25.82 -20.66 -3.30
N GLY A 87 26.66 -20.15 -2.39
CA GLY A 87 28.01 -20.64 -2.27
C GLY A 87 28.79 -20.31 -1.00
N LEU A 88 28.30 -20.66 0.19
CA LEU A 88 29.21 -20.83 1.33
C LEU A 88 28.98 -22.13 2.13
N PRO A 89 30.07 -22.84 2.49
CA PRO A 89 30.01 -24.08 3.24
C PRO A 89 29.59 -23.79 4.69
N GLN A 90 28.71 -24.65 5.21
CA GLN A 90 28.30 -24.69 6.61
C GLN A 90 29.51 -24.54 7.53
N LYS A 91 29.55 -23.43 8.28
CA LYS A 91 30.39 -23.33 9.46
C LYS A 91 29.52 -23.09 10.68
N VAL A 92 29.22 -24.21 11.34
CA VAL A 92 28.64 -24.27 12.68
C VAL A 92 29.72 -23.82 13.66
N ASP A 93 29.71 -22.55 14.07
CA ASP A 93 30.46 -22.07 15.22
C ASP A 93 29.41 -21.51 16.21
N HIS A 94 28.94 -22.36 17.11
CA HIS A 94 29.25 -22.32 18.54
C HIS A 94 28.57 -21.14 19.26
N TRP A 95 27.50 -21.49 19.97
CA TRP A 95 26.89 -20.72 21.04
C TRP A 95 27.96 -20.40 22.09
N ASP A 96 28.30 -19.13 22.26
CA ASP A 96 28.81 -18.63 23.54
C ASP A 96 28.34 -17.19 23.75
N ASN A 97 27.89 -16.99 24.98
CA ASN A 97 27.03 -15.94 25.49
C ASN A 97 27.84 -14.67 25.88
N GLN A 98 27.12 -13.55 26.00
CA GLN A 98 27.44 -12.30 26.74
C GLN A 98 28.16 -11.14 26.01
N GLN A 99 27.38 -10.13 25.59
CA GLN A 99 27.72 -8.69 25.75
C GLN A 99 26.45 -7.80 25.72
N SER A 100 26.40 -6.85 26.67
CA SER A 100 25.25 -6.10 27.22
C SER A 100 24.45 -5.17 26.27
N PRO A 101 23.22 -4.72 26.64
CA PRO A 101 22.34 -3.91 25.79
C PRO A 101 22.65 -2.39 25.73
N ASP A 102 23.65 -1.88 26.45
CA ASP A 102 23.67 -0.45 26.83
C ASP A 102 24.67 0.43 26.08
N ASN A 103 25.12 0.09 24.86
CA ASN A 103 26.12 0.93 24.18
C ASN A 103 25.86 1.18 22.69
N TYR A 104 24.82 1.97 22.40
CA TYR A 104 24.73 2.75 21.16
C TYR A 104 24.89 4.24 21.49
N PRO A 105 26.12 4.79 21.46
CA PRO A 105 26.31 6.23 21.59
C PRO A 105 25.91 6.87 20.26
N GLY A 106 24.67 7.35 20.17
CA GLY A 106 24.21 8.09 18.99
C GLY A 106 22.70 8.18 18.81
N LEU A 107 21.91 7.28 19.42
CA LEU A 107 20.45 7.31 19.25
C LEU A 107 19.79 8.52 19.94
N ALA A 108 20.29 8.90 21.12
CA ALA A 108 19.80 10.08 21.82
C ALA A 108 20.09 11.38 21.07
N GLU A 109 21.25 11.47 20.41
CA GLU A 109 21.66 12.62 19.62
C GLU A 109 20.87 12.69 18.29
N ALA A 110 20.61 11.54 17.66
CA ALA A 110 19.79 11.45 16.45
C ALA A 110 18.32 11.85 16.70
N LEU A 111 17.74 11.48 17.84
CA LEU A 111 16.37 11.87 18.21
C LEU A 111 16.27 13.37 18.51
N HIS A 112 17.25 13.94 19.23
CA HIS A 112 17.30 15.38 19.48
C HIS A 112 17.50 16.21 18.19
N GLN A 113 18.25 15.70 17.22
CA GLN A 113 18.45 16.37 15.93
C GLN A 113 17.17 16.34 15.07
N ALA A 114 16.45 15.21 15.06
CA ALA A 114 15.19 15.07 14.33
C ALA A 114 14.08 15.97 14.89
N GLU A 115 14.06 16.21 16.21
CA GLU A 115 13.06 17.07 16.84
C GLU A 115 13.32 18.56 16.60
N GLN A 116 14.59 18.98 16.49
CA GLN A 116 14.95 20.36 16.11
C GLN A 116 14.64 20.69 14.65
N ASP A 117 14.87 19.74 13.73
CA ASP A 117 14.56 19.93 12.31
C ASP A 117 13.05 20.02 12.04
N ASN A 118 12.22 19.34 12.84
CA ASN A 118 10.76 19.39 12.68
C ASN A 118 10.14 20.72 13.15
N GLN A 119 10.85 21.50 13.98
CA GLN A 119 10.36 22.78 14.49
C GLN A 119 10.53 23.95 13.49
N TYR A 120 11.36 23.78 12.45
CA TYR A 120 11.55 24.78 11.39
C TYR A 120 10.73 24.55 10.12
N VAL A 121 10.03 23.41 9.99
CA VAL A 121 9.22 23.09 8.80
C VAL A 121 7.70 23.23 9.07
N GLY A 122 7.31 23.66 10.27
CA GLY A 122 5.91 23.94 10.67
C GLY A 122 5.26 25.18 10.04
N GLY A 123 5.64 25.60 8.83
CA GLY A 123 5.21 26.89 8.27
C GLY A 123 5.20 27.05 6.75
N ARG A 124 5.31 25.99 5.94
CA ARG A 124 5.12 26.11 4.48
C ARG A 124 3.80 25.52 4.05
N VAL A 125 2.78 26.37 4.15
CA VAL A 125 1.53 26.28 3.40
C VAL A 125 1.87 25.91 1.96
N ARG A 126 1.46 24.71 1.54
CA ARG A 126 1.43 24.32 0.13
C ARG A 126 0.36 25.18 -0.52
N LYS A 127 0.75 26.32 -1.10
CA LYS A 127 -0.15 27.11 -1.94
C LYS A 127 -0.47 26.28 -3.17
N SER A 128 -1.73 25.91 -3.33
CA SER A 128 -2.32 25.48 -4.59
C SER A 128 -1.93 26.49 -5.68
N GLN A 129 -1.26 26.03 -6.71
CA GLN A 129 -1.08 26.81 -7.93
C GLN A 129 -2.22 26.46 -8.87
N GLU A 130 -3.31 27.22 -8.73
CA GLU A 130 -4.35 27.35 -9.73
C GLU A 130 -3.84 28.24 -10.88
N SER A 131 -4.04 27.73 -12.11
CA SER A 131 -4.35 28.43 -13.35
C SER A 131 -3.44 29.58 -13.84
N CYS A 132 -2.66 29.31 -14.90
CA CYS A 132 -2.35 30.32 -15.91
C CYS A 132 -3.16 30.02 -17.18
N THR A 133 -4.08 30.92 -17.49
CA THR A 133 -4.78 31.03 -18.77
C THR A 133 -3.78 31.34 -19.88
N SER A 134 -3.83 30.58 -20.98
CA SER A 134 -3.16 30.92 -22.22
C SER A 134 -4.17 30.77 -23.35
N ASP A 135 -4.73 31.90 -23.76
CA ASP A 135 -5.51 32.06 -24.98
C ASP A 135 -4.66 31.64 -26.19
N GLY A 136 -5.19 30.71 -26.97
CA GLY A 136 -4.55 30.16 -28.16
C GLY A 136 -5.60 29.72 -29.18
N ASP A 137 -6.46 30.67 -29.54
CA ASP A 137 -7.35 30.65 -30.70
C ASP A 137 -6.55 30.47 -32.01
N SER A 138 -6.91 29.47 -32.82
CA SER A 138 -6.98 29.58 -34.30
C SER A 138 -7.55 28.30 -34.95
N GLY A 139 -8.85 28.33 -35.25
CA GLY A 139 -9.33 28.23 -36.65
C GLY A 139 -9.23 26.91 -37.44
N VAL A 140 -10.37 26.21 -37.47
CA VAL A 140 -11.15 25.72 -38.63
C VAL A 140 -10.49 25.02 -39.85
N GLY A 141 -11.05 23.85 -40.18
CA GLY A 141 -11.10 23.30 -41.54
C GLY A 141 -11.89 21.98 -41.57
N PRO A 142 -13.05 21.89 -42.28
CA PRO A 142 -13.78 20.64 -42.46
C PRO A 142 -13.46 19.99 -43.81
N GLU A 143 -13.12 18.71 -43.81
CA GLU A 143 -13.26 17.84 -44.99
C GLU A 143 -13.69 16.45 -44.51
N SER A 144 -14.99 16.17 -44.53
CA SER A 144 -15.75 15.60 -45.65
C SER A 144 -15.48 14.11 -45.88
N THR A 145 -16.47 13.34 -45.45
CA THR A 145 -16.94 12.02 -45.91
C THR A 145 -16.36 11.46 -47.21
N GLY A 146 -16.10 10.14 -47.22
CA GLY A 146 -16.09 9.40 -48.48
C GLY A 146 -15.65 7.93 -48.39
N SER A 147 -16.67 7.06 -48.43
CA SER A 147 -16.68 5.62 -48.78
C SER A 147 -16.33 4.59 -47.70
#